data_AF-A0A838NT74-F1
#
_entry.id   AF-A0A838NT74-F1
#
_cell.length_a   1.000
_cell.length_b   1.000
_cell.length_c   1.000
_cell.angle_alpha   90.00
_cell.angle_beta   90.00
_cell.angle_gamma   90.00
#
_symmetry.space_group_name_H-M   'P 1'
#
loop_
_entity.id
_entity.type
_entity.pdbx_description
1 polymer ?
#
loop_
_entity_poly.entity_id
_entity_poly.type
_entity_poly.pdbx_seq_one_letter_code
_entity_poly.pdbx_strand_id
1 'polypeptide(L)'
;MKAAVTQPFGAVVLLLVLRWRRPEAWIVLLVACLPQTLMWYSFLVLLAFPATYREACALSLISSLGYLVVNWVAETHPVEPRTGTMLWTLVVCTTFLPATIAILRRPNSGPLPLWASWLRGVLITLTRARTRWRAQ
;
A
#
# COMPACT_ATOMS: atom_id res chain seq x y z
N MET A 1 5.43 -8.51 15.96
CA MET A 1 5.37 -7.77 14.67
C MET A 1 3.92 -7.69 14.25
N LYS A 2 3.40 -6.50 13.91
CA LYS A 2 1.98 -6.30 13.53
C LYS A 2 1.91 -5.87 12.06
N ALA A 3 0.93 -6.38 11.31
CA ALA A 3 0.66 -5.89 9.97
C ALA A 3 0.11 -4.45 10.04
N ALA A 4 0.48 -3.59 9.10
CA ALA A 4 0.03 -2.20 9.07
C ALA A 4 -1.51 -2.11 8.99
N VAL A 5 -2.15 -3.08 8.33
CA VAL A 5 -3.61 -3.18 8.20
C VAL A 5 -4.33 -3.32 9.55
N THR A 6 -3.68 -3.85 10.58
CA THR A 6 -4.29 -4.01 11.93
C THR A 6 -4.24 -2.73 12.77
N GLN A 7 -3.56 -1.68 12.29
CA GLN A 7 -3.48 -0.39 12.96
C GLN A 7 -4.74 0.45 12.64
N PRO A 8 -5.13 1.42 13.50
CA PRO A 8 -6.33 2.24 13.28
C PRO A 8 -6.35 2.95 11.92
N PHE A 9 -5.18 3.36 11.41
CA PHE A 9 -5.05 3.98 10.09
C PHE A 9 -4.76 2.97 8.96
N GLY A 10 -4.54 1.70 9.30
CA GLY A 10 -4.37 0.61 8.34
C GLY A 10 -5.59 0.37 7.47
N ALA A 11 -6.79 0.61 8.01
CA ALA A 11 -8.04 0.54 7.26
C ALA A 11 -8.08 1.53 6.08
N VAL A 12 -7.44 2.70 6.22
CA VAL A 12 -7.34 3.69 5.13
C VAL A 12 -6.49 3.14 3.97
N VAL A 13 -5.48 2.34 4.27
CA VAL A 13 -4.64 1.68 3.25
C VAL A 13 -5.46 0.68 2.43
N LEU A 14 -6.47 0.05 3.02
CA LEU A 14 -7.37 -0.86 2.28
C LEU A 14 -8.20 -0.14 1.20
N LEU A 15 -8.37 1.18 1.29
CA LEU A 15 -9.02 1.95 0.22
C LEU A 15 -8.26 1.87 -1.11
N LEU A 16 -6.98 1.46 -1.10
CA LEU A 16 -6.21 1.20 -2.32
C LEU A 16 -6.81 0.09 -3.19
N VAL A 17 -7.64 -0.80 -2.64
CA VAL A 17 -8.40 -1.78 -3.42
C VAL A 17 -9.30 -1.09 -4.44
N LEU A 18 -9.81 0.11 -4.15
CA LEU A 18 -10.59 0.90 -5.11
C LEU A 18 -9.78 1.31 -6.35
N ARG A 19 -8.44 1.31 -6.24
CA ARG A 19 -7.49 1.62 -7.31
C ARG A 19 -6.80 0.35 -7.86
N TRP A 20 -7.51 -0.77 -7.88
CA TRP A 20 -6.99 -2.09 -8.32
C TRP A 20 -6.38 -2.16 -9.74
N ARG A 21 -6.62 -1.18 -10.63
CA ARG A 21 -5.98 -1.17 -11.96
C ARG A 21 -4.55 -0.63 -11.95
N ARG A 22 -4.08 -0.12 -10.80
CA ARG A 22 -2.74 0.45 -10.63
C ARG A 22 -1.80 -0.57 -9.98
N PRO A 23 -0.66 -0.93 -10.60
CA PRO A 23 0.31 -1.84 -10.00
C PRO A 23 0.88 -1.29 -8.68
N GLU A 24 1.02 0.03 -8.56
CA GLU A 24 1.54 0.68 -7.35
C GLU A 24 0.62 0.45 -6.15
N ALA A 25 -0.69 0.47 -6.36
CA ALA A 25 -1.68 0.21 -5.30
C ALA A 25 -1.52 -1.20 -4.72
N TRP A 26 -1.21 -2.20 -5.57
CA TRP A 26 -0.96 -3.57 -5.13
C TRP A 26 0.32 -3.69 -4.33
N ILE A 27 1.40 -3.01 -4.73
CA ILE A 27 2.67 -3.06 -3.99
C ILE A 27 2.46 -2.50 -2.58
N VAL A 28 1.84 -1.33 -2.45
CA VAL A 28 1.56 -0.72 -1.13
C VAL A 28 0.67 -1.62 -0.29
N LEU A 29 -0.39 -2.20 -0.88
CA LEU A 29 -1.29 -3.10 -0.17
C LEU A 29 -0.58 -4.38 0.31
N LEU A 30 0.25 -4.98 -0.54
CA LEU A 30 1.05 -6.15 -0.16
C LEU A 30 2.04 -5.82 0.96
N VAL A 31 2.76 -4.70 0.85
CA VAL A 31 3.69 -4.23 1.88
C VAL A 31 2.97 -3.97 3.20
N ALA A 32 1.75 -3.44 3.16
CA ALA A 32 0.93 -3.19 4.35
C ALA A 32 0.41 -4.48 5.02
N CYS A 33 0.15 -5.53 4.24
CA CYS A 33 -0.29 -6.83 4.74
C CYS A 33 0.85 -7.64 5.37
N LEU A 34 2.09 -7.43 4.93
CA LEU A 34 3.24 -8.14 5.47
C LEU A 34 3.61 -7.65 6.87
N PRO A 35 4.09 -8.54 7.75
CA PRO A 35 4.66 -8.13 9.04
C PRO A 35 5.96 -7.36 8.76
N GLN A 36 5.93 -6.05 8.97
CA GLN A 36 7.08 -5.18 8.76
C GLN A 36 7.90 -5.06 10.05
N THR A 37 9.20 -4.81 9.89
CA THR A 37 10.05 -4.31 10.97
C THR A 37 10.02 -2.78 10.96
N LEU A 38 10.40 -2.13 12.06
CA LEU A 38 10.50 -0.67 12.13
C LEU A 38 11.74 -0.12 11.39
N MET A 39 12.39 -0.93 10.55
CA MET A 39 13.54 -0.49 9.78
C MET A 39 13.10 0.43 8.64
N TRP A 40 13.59 1.66 8.66
CA TRP A 40 13.09 2.73 7.79
C TRP A 40 13.24 2.44 6.30
N TYR A 41 14.27 1.67 5.91
CA TYR A 41 14.50 1.29 4.53
C TYR A 41 13.35 0.47 3.92
N SER A 42 12.58 -0.26 4.76
CA SER A 42 11.43 -1.05 4.32
C SER A 42 10.33 -0.18 3.71
N PHE A 43 10.30 1.10 4.08
CA PHE A 43 9.31 2.07 3.62
C PHE A 43 9.81 2.92 2.44
N LEU A 44 11.08 2.83 2.05
CA LEU A 44 11.62 3.57 0.89
C LEU A 44 10.91 3.22 -0.40
N VAL A 45 10.44 1.97 -0.54
CA VAL A 45 9.65 1.55 -1.70
C VAL A 45 8.39 2.40 -1.87
N LEU A 46 7.79 2.88 -0.77
CA LEU A 46 6.59 3.72 -0.81
C LEU A 46 6.87 5.12 -1.37
N LEU A 47 8.13 5.58 -1.28
CA LEU A 47 8.58 6.87 -1.80
C LEU A 47 8.89 6.83 -3.30
N ALA A 48 8.89 5.63 -3.92
CA ALA A 48 9.17 5.46 -5.35
C ALA A 48 7.94 5.70 -6.25
N PHE A 49 6.75 5.85 -5.67
CA PHE A 49 5.50 5.99 -6.43
C PHE A 49 4.95 7.41 -6.73
N PRO A 50 5.59 8.56 -6.39
CA PRO A 50 5.06 9.88 -6.77
C PRO A 50 5.07 10.08 -8.30
N ALA A 51 4.05 10.76 -8.82
CA ALA A 51 3.91 11.02 -10.26
C ALA A 51 4.54 12.34 -10.67
N THR A 52 4.75 13.24 -9.70
CA THR A 52 5.34 14.55 -9.92
C THR A 52 6.45 14.80 -8.91
N TYR A 53 7.40 15.66 -9.29
CA TYR A 53 8.48 16.07 -8.40
C TYR A 53 7.95 16.70 -7.10
N ARG A 54 6.85 17.46 -7.16
CA ARG A 54 6.22 18.07 -5.98
C ARG A 54 5.67 17.02 -5.02
N GLU A 55 5.02 15.97 -5.53
CA GLU A 55 4.59 14.82 -4.71
C GLU A 55 5.80 14.12 -4.08
N ALA A 56 6.88 13.94 -4.84
CA ALA A 56 8.10 13.30 -4.34
C ALA A 56 8.75 14.11 -3.21
N CYS A 57 8.90 15.42 -3.39
CA CYS A 57 9.41 16.31 -2.35
C CYS A 57 8.52 16.30 -1.10
N ALA A 58 7.20 16.35 -1.27
CA ALA A 58 6.26 16.31 -0.15
C ALA A 58 6.35 14.98 0.61
N LEU A 59 6.37 13.84 -0.10
CA LEU A 59 6.52 12.52 0.51
C LEU A 59 7.87 12.36 1.22
N SER A 60 8.95 12.82 0.59
CA SER A 60 10.29 12.81 1.17
C SER A 60 10.37 13.64 2.44
N LEU A 61 9.81 14.86 2.43
CA LEU A 61 9.79 15.73 3.60
C LEU A 61 8.95 15.12 4.75
N ILE A 62 7.73 14.67 4.47
CA ILE A 62 6.84 14.08 5.50
C ILE A 62 7.46 12.81 6.08
N SER A 63 8.03 11.93 5.25
CA SER A 63 8.67 10.70 5.72
C SER A 63 9.94 10.96 6.52
N SER A 64 10.73 11.97 6.14
CA SER A 64 11.92 12.39 6.88
C SER A 64 11.57 13.00 8.23
N LEU A 65 10.53 13.85 8.29
CA LEU A 65 10.03 14.37 9.57
C LEU A 65 9.48 13.25 10.45
N GLY A 66 8.74 12.30 9.87
CA GLY A 66 8.28 11.12 10.58
C GLY A 66 9.41 10.28 11.15
N TYR A 67 10.52 10.13 10.42
CA TYR A 67 11.72 9.44 10.90
C TYR A 67 12.31 10.12 12.12
N LEU A 68 12.52 11.43 12.05
CA LEU A 68 13.08 12.21 13.15
C LEU A 68 12.20 12.11 14.40
N VAL A 69 10.87 12.23 14.23
CA VAL A 69 9.92 12.11 15.34
C VAL A 69 9.93 10.71 15.93
N VAL A 70 9.94 9.66 15.10
CA VAL A 70 9.98 8.27 15.59
C VAL A 70 11.26 7.98 16.37
N ASN A 71 12.43 8.42 15.89
CA ASN A 71 13.69 8.23 16.62
C ASN A 71 13.71 9.03 17.92
N TRP A 72 13.26 10.28 17.89
CA TRP A 72 13.18 11.12 19.09
C TRP A 72 12.26 10.50 20.16
N VAL A 73 11.09 9.98 19.78
CA VAL A 73 10.18 9.27 20.70
C VAL A 73 10.80 7.97 21.21
N ALA A 74 11.51 7.23 20.35
CA ALA A 74 12.16 5.98 20.73
C ALA A 74 13.33 6.18 21.71
N GLU A 75 14.04 7.30 21.63
CA GLU A 75 15.13 7.66 22.54
C GLU A 75 14.62 8.21 23.88
N THR A 76 13.52 8.96 23.88
CA THR A 76 13.00 9.65 25.07
C THR A 76 12.09 8.78 25.94
N HIS A 77 11.48 7.73 25.39
CA HIS A 77 10.54 6.87 26.12
C HIS A 77 11.05 5.45 26.30
N PRO A 78 10.82 4.81 27.47
CA PRO A 78 11.15 3.41 27.67
C PRO A 78 10.39 2.49 26.70
N VAL A 79 11.01 1.35 26.39
CA VAL A 79 10.48 0.35 25.47
C VAL A 79 9.31 -0.40 26.12
N GLU A 80 8.14 0.23 26.07
CA GLU A 80 6.87 -0.34 26.54
C GLU A 80 5.97 -0.74 25.34
N PRO A 81 5.06 -1.72 25.51
CA PRO A 81 4.12 -2.12 24.45
C PRO A 81 3.27 -0.95 23.90
N ARG A 82 2.98 0.04 24.74
CA ARG A 82 2.25 1.25 24.37
C ARG A 82 3.08 2.13 23.43
N THR A 83 4.34 2.36 23.76
CA THR A 83 5.32 3.09 22.92
C THR A 83 5.43 2.43 21.55
N GLY A 84 5.53 1.10 21.49
CA GLY A 84 5.57 0.37 20.22
C GLY A 84 4.35 0.61 19.33
N THR A 85 3.14 0.64 19.91
CA THR A 85 1.91 0.92 19.15
C THR A 85 1.86 2.37 18.64
N MET A 86 2.35 3.31 19.44
CA MET A 86 2.47 4.72 19.05
C MET A 86 3.47 4.91 17.90
N LEU A 87 4.66 4.30 17.98
CA LEU A 87 5.67 4.35 16.92
C LEU A 87 5.13 3.78 15.60
N TRP A 88 4.45 2.63 15.65
CA TRP A 88 3.80 2.05 14.48
C TRP A 88 2.73 2.96 13.88
N THR A 89 1.94 3.61 14.73
CA THR A 89 0.92 4.57 14.30
C THR A 89 1.57 5.76 13.60
N LEU A 90 2.67 6.30 14.15
CA LEU A 90 3.43 7.38 13.52
C LEU A 90 3.95 6.96 12.15
N VAL A 91 4.58 5.78 12.04
CA VAL A 91 5.05 5.25 10.75
C VAL A 91 3.91 5.19 9.73
N VAL A 92 2.76 4.59 10.09
CA VAL A 92 1.62 4.51 9.18
C VAL A 92 1.14 5.91 8.76
N CYS A 93 1.07 6.85 9.69
CA CYS A 93 0.64 8.22 9.42
C CYS A 93 1.63 9.00 8.53
N THR A 94 2.94 8.81 8.70
CA THR A 94 3.96 9.62 8.02
C THR A 94 4.47 8.99 6.72
N THR A 95 4.31 7.68 6.53
CA THR A 95 4.78 6.99 5.30
C THR A 95 3.63 6.41 4.49
N PHE A 96 2.82 5.53 5.07
CA PHE A 96 1.74 4.85 4.35
C PHE A 96 0.61 5.79 3.95
N LEU A 97 0.15 6.63 4.87
CA LEU A 97 -1.01 7.50 4.64
C LEU A 97 -0.77 8.53 3.52
N PRO A 98 0.35 9.28 3.46
CA PRO A 98 0.57 10.22 2.36
C PRO A 98 0.81 9.50 1.03
N ALA A 99 1.49 8.34 1.01
CA ALA A 99 1.63 7.52 -0.20
C ALA A 99 0.27 7.01 -0.69
N THR A 100 -0.59 6.56 0.23
CA THR A 100 -1.97 6.12 -0.04
C THR A 100 -2.77 7.27 -0.66
N ILE A 101 -2.73 8.46 -0.06
CA ILE A 101 -3.42 9.65 -0.60
C ILE A 101 -2.92 9.98 -2.00
N ALA A 102 -1.60 9.97 -2.23
CA ALA A 102 -1.02 10.25 -3.54
C ALA A 102 -1.53 9.27 -4.61
N ILE A 103 -1.66 7.98 -4.29
CA ILE A 103 -2.21 6.97 -5.21
C ILE A 103 -3.72 7.16 -5.40
N LEU A 104 -4.48 7.40 -4.32
CA LEU A 104 -5.93 7.58 -4.36
C LEU A 104 -6.36 8.81 -5.16
N ARG A 105 -5.54 9.87 -5.22
CA ARG A 105 -5.82 11.07 -6.02
C ARG A 105 -5.74 10.84 -7.53
N ARG A 106 -5.09 9.76 -7.97
CA ARG A 106 -4.92 9.47 -9.40
C ARG A 106 -6.11 8.71 -9.97
N PRO A 107 -6.46 8.91 -11.26
CA PRO A 107 -7.53 8.14 -11.89
C PRO A 107 -7.21 6.65 -11.91
N ASN A 108 -8.23 5.79 -11.80
CA ASN A 108 -8.09 4.32 -11.84
C ASN A 108 -7.96 3.82 -13.29
N SER A 109 -6.98 4.36 -14.00
CA SER A 109 -6.59 3.97 -15.35
C SER A 109 -5.29 3.18 -15.30
N GLY A 110 -5.22 2.11 -16.09
CA GLY A 110 -4.06 1.23 -16.14
C GLY A 110 -4.38 -0.07 -16.89
N PRO A 111 -3.35 -0.79 -17.36
CA PRO A 111 -3.54 -2.13 -17.91
C PRO A 111 -4.19 -3.04 -16.88
N LEU A 112 -5.00 -4.01 -17.34
CA LEU A 112 -5.54 -5.03 -16.45
C LEU A 112 -4.38 -5.78 -15.78
N PRO A 113 -4.44 -6.03 -14.47
CA PRO A 113 -3.44 -6.87 -13.82
C PRO A 113 -3.46 -8.28 -14.44
N LEU A 114 -2.30 -8.95 -14.45
CA LEU A 114 -2.11 -10.25 -15.12
C LEU A 114 -3.12 -11.31 -14.68
N TRP A 115 -3.48 -11.32 -13.39
CA TRP A 115 -4.49 -12.25 -12.88
C TRP A 115 -5.89 -11.96 -13.46
N ALA A 116 -6.24 -10.69 -13.68
CA ALA A 116 -7.54 -10.31 -14.23
C ALA A 116 -7.62 -10.57 -15.74
N SER A 117 -6.52 -10.37 -16.48
CA SER A 117 -6.44 -10.75 -17.89
C SER A 117 -6.49 -12.27 -18.07
N TRP A 118 -5.81 -13.01 -17.19
CA TRP A 118 -5.88 -14.48 -17.14
C TRP A 118 -7.31 -14.99 -16.88
N LEU A 119 -7.99 -14.48 -15.84
CA LEU A 119 -9.39 -14.84 -15.55
C LEU A 119 -10.32 -14.56 -16.73
N ARG A 120 -10.15 -13.41 -17.40
CA ARG A 120 -10.92 -13.07 -18.60
C ARG A 120 -10.69 -14.10 -19.71
N GLY A 121 -9.45 -14.53 -19.92
CA GLY A 121 -9.11 -15.58 -20.89
C GLY A 121 -9.78 -16.91 -20.56
N VAL A 122 -9.74 -17.34 -19.30
CA VAL A 122 -10.38 -18.59 -18.83
C VAL A 122 -11.89 -18.53 -19.04
N LEU A 123 -12.55 -17.43 -18.70
CA LEU A 123 -13.99 -17.25 -18.88
C LEU A 123 -14.41 -17.30 -20.36
N ILE A 124 -13.62 -16.72 -21.26
CA ILE A 124 -13.89 -16.77 -22.71
C ILE A 124 -13.74 -18.20 -23.23
N THR A 125 -12.74 -18.95 -22.78
CA THR A 125 -12.56 -20.35 -23.18
C THR A 125 -13.72 -21.23 -22.71
N LEU A 126 -14.19 -21.04 -21.47
CA LEU A 126 -15.31 -21.80 -20.90
C LEU A 126 -16.64 -21.52 -21.60
N THR A 127 -16.91 -20.26 -21.94
CA THR A 127 -18.13 -19.88 -22.68
C THR A 127 -18.17 -20.46 -24.09
N ARG A 128 -17.03 -20.51 -24.79
CA ARG A 128 -16.90 -21.16 -26.12
C ARG A 128 -17.04 -22.67 -26.07
N ALA A 129 -16.53 -23.32 -25.02
CA ALA A 129 -16.75 -24.75 -24.83
C ALA A 129 -18.25 -25.04 -24.68
N ARG A 130 -18.96 -24.26 -23.87
CA ARG A 130 -20.39 -24.44 -23.59
C ARG A 130 -21.28 -24.28 -24.84
N THR A 131 -20.95 -23.39 -25.77
CA THR A 131 -21.74 -23.22 -27.00
C THR A 131 -21.56 -24.38 -27.97
N ARG A 132 -20.37 -25.01 -28.05
CA ARG A 132 -20.15 -26.19 -28.91
C ARG A 132 -21.00 -27.40 -28.50
N TRP A 133 -21.16 -27.65 -27.21
CA TRP A 133 -21.95 -28.79 -26.70
C TRP A 133 -23.46 -28.68 -26.98
N ARG A 134 -23.98 -27.49 -27.27
CA ARG A 134 -25.41 -27.29 -27.55
C ARG A 134 -25.79 -27.39 -29.03
N ALA A 135 -24.80 -27.47 -29.91
CA ALA A 135 -25.01 -27.55 -31.36
C ALA A 135 -24.93 -28.99 -31.91
N GLN A 136 -24.80 -29.98 -31.02
CA GLN A 136 -24.84 -31.42 -31.30
C GLN A 136 -26.09 -32.01 -30.66
#